data_AF-A0A8J4FW28-F1
#
_entry.id   AF-A0A8J4FW28-F1
#
_cell.length_a   1.000
_cell.length_b   1.000
_cell.length_c   1.000
_cell.angle_alpha   90.00
_cell.angle_beta   90.00
_cell.angle_gamma   90.00
#
_symmetry.space_group_name_H-M   'P 1'
#
loop_
_entity.id
_entity.type
_entity.pdbx_description
1 polymer ?
#
loop_
_entity_poly.entity_id
_entity_poly.type
_entity_poly.pdbx_seq_one_letter_code
_entity_poly.pdbx_strand_id
1 'polypeptide(L)'
;MCVCVRPADDGDEGAVPPGVVSYTDPAGHFRLVRPCGWSTLARLPPESSVIGTFYNPEEPGVETLAVYRAPAPPGVEETQQLGTARDVAAGLAAIAPNGLLIDAKSLEHGGRSYLLAHVQFGGNIAGMFGCGVCVCVCVCGAGW
;
A
#
# COMPACT_ATOMS: atom_id res chain seq x y z
N MET A 1 2.99 2.11 -10.99
CA MET A 1 1.52 2.26 -10.95
C MET A 1 1.10 2.42 -9.50
N CYS A 2 0.42 3.51 -9.12
CA CYS A 2 -0.05 3.67 -7.74
C CYS A 2 -1.50 3.14 -7.63
N VAL A 3 -1.72 2.23 -6.70
CA VAL A 3 -3.03 1.61 -6.44
C VAL A 3 -3.65 2.26 -5.22
N CYS A 4 -4.90 2.69 -5.35
CA CYS A 4 -5.68 3.22 -4.22
C CYS A 4 -6.23 2.06 -3.39
N VAL A 5 -5.82 1.96 -2.13
CA VAL A 5 -6.39 1.04 -1.15
C VAL A 5 -7.41 1.80 -0.31
N ARG A 6 -8.66 1.31 -0.31
CA ARG A 6 -9.81 1.80 0.42
C ARG A 6 -10.14 0.84 1.59
N PRO A 7 -10.80 1.31 2.65
CA PRO A 7 -11.50 0.46 3.62
C PRO A 7 -12.70 -0.23 2.95
N ALA A 8 -13.19 -1.34 3.52
CA ALA A 8 -14.31 -2.06 2.92
C ALA A 8 -15.67 -1.36 3.03
N ASP A 9 -15.79 -0.33 3.86
CA ASP A 9 -17.06 0.38 4.10
C ASP A 9 -17.28 1.61 3.20
N ASP A 10 -16.31 1.97 2.34
CA ASP A 10 -16.46 3.08 1.38
C ASP A 10 -17.38 2.64 0.22
N GLY A 11 -18.64 3.10 0.25
CA GLY A 11 -19.72 2.76 -0.69
C GLY A 11 -19.66 3.41 -2.08
N ASP A 12 -18.47 3.67 -2.60
CA ASP A 12 -18.28 4.36 -3.89
C ASP A 12 -17.95 3.37 -5.01
N GLU A 13 -18.98 2.98 -5.77
CA GLU A 13 -18.89 2.21 -7.02
C GLU A 13 -18.54 3.14 -8.20
N GLY A 14 -17.37 3.79 -8.11
CA GLY A 14 -16.83 4.59 -9.22
C GLY A 14 -16.52 3.71 -10.44
N ALA A 15 -16.68 4.25 -11.65
CA ALA A 15 -16.36 3.55 -12.90
C ALA A 15 -14.89 3.10 -12.90
N VAL A 16 -14.67 1.79 -12.99
CA VAL A 16 -13.34 1.17 -12.98
C VAL A 16 -12.70 1.38 -14.36
N PRO A 17 -11.51 2.01 -14.46
CA PRO A 17 -10.86 2.22 -15.75
C PRO A 17 -10.54 0.89 -16.46
N PRO A 18 -10.51 0.85 -17.81
CA PRO A 18 -10.16 -0.36 -18.54
C PRO A 18 -8.74 -0.82 -18.15
N GLY A 19 -8.59 -2.12 -17.90
CA GLY A 19 -7.31 -2.73 -17.52
C GLY A 19 -7.06 -2.87 -16.02
N VAL A 20 -8.01 -2.44 -15.15
CA VAL A 20 -7.97 -2.76 -13.71
C VAL A 20 -9.28 -3.43 -13.28
N VAL A 21 -9.22 -4.15 -12.17
CA VAL A 21 -10.34 -4.88 -11.57
C VAL A 21 -10.44 -4.56 -10.09
N SER A 22 -11.65 -4.38 -9.60
CA SER A 22 -11.92 -4.20 -8.17
C SER A 22 -11.65 -5.50 -7.41
N TYR A 23 -11.10 -5.35 -6.21
CA TYR A 23 -10.89 -6.41 -5.25
C TYR A 23 -11.44 -5.97 -3.91
N THR A 24 -12.23 -6.85 -3.28
CA THR A 24 -12.69 -6.70 -1.90
C THR A 24 -12.08 -7.82 -1.09
N ASP A 25 -11.41 -7.47 -0.01
CA ASP A 25 -10.88 -8.45 0.94
C ASP A 25 -12.03 -9.29 1.51
N PRO A 26 -11.96 -10.64 1.47
CA PRO A 26 -13.01 -11.51 2.00
C PRO A 26 -13.33 -11.28 3.47
N ALA A 27 -12.36 -10.82 4.27
CA ALA A 27 -12.57 -10.49 5.68
C ALA A 27 -13.12 -9.07 5.90
N GLY A 28 -13.33 -8.30 4.82
CA GLY A 28 -13.91 -6.96 4.88
C GLY A 28 -12.94 -5.91 5.44
N HIS A 29 -11.63 -6.10 5.37
CA HIS A 29 -10.68 -5.10 5.88
C HIS A 29 -10.41 -3.97 4.88
N PHE A 30 -10.33 -4.29 3.59
CA PHE A 30 -10.02 -3.31 2.55
C PHE A 30 -10.68 -3.64 1.20
N ARG A 31 -10.72 -2.63 0.34
CA ARG A 31 -11.04 -2.70 -1.09
C ARG A 31 -9.95 -2.02 -1.87
N LEU A 32 -9.64 -2.46 -3.08
CA LEU A 32 -8.69 -1.77 -3.95
C LEU A 32 -8.97 -2.07 -5.42
N VAL A 33 -8.31 -1.34 -6.31
CA VAL A 33 -8.27 -1.65 -7.75
C VAL A 33 -6.89 -2.20 -8.11
N ARG A 34 -6.82 -3.38 -8.72
CA ARG A 34 -5.56 -3.99 -9.14
C ARG A 34 -5.53 -4.18 -10.66
N PRO A 35 -4.36 -4.30 -11.30
CA PRO A 35 -4.30 -4.59 -12.73
C PRO A 35 -5.02 -5.91 -13.08
N CYS A 36 -5.66 -5.94 -14.24
CA CYS A 36 -6.26 -7.15 -14.77
C CYS A 36 -5.18 -8.23 -15.00
N GLY A 37 -5.51 -9.50 -14.77
CA GLY A 37 -4.57 -10.63 -14.92
C GLY A 37 -3.62 -10.85 -13.73
N TRP A 38 -3.57 -9.94 -12.76
CA TRP A 38 -2.76 -10.15 -11.56
C TRP A 38 -3.32 -11.24 -10.65
N SER A 39 -2.44 -12.12 -10.19
CA SER A 39 -2.75 -13.20 -9.26
C SER A 39 -2.70 -12.72 -7.81
N THR A 40 -3.30 -13.49 -6.90
CA THR A 40 -3.20 -13.24 -5.45
C THR A 40 -2.65 -14.45 -4.73
N LEU A 41 -1.87 -14.23 -3.68
CA LEU A 41 -1.41 -15.32 -2.83
C LEU A 41 -2.56 -15.80 -1.94
N ALA A 42 -2.99 -17.05 -2.15
CA ALA A 42 -4.10 -17.65 -1.42
C ALA A 42 -3.79 -17.92 0.07
N ARG A 43 -2.51 -18.01 0.44
CA ARG A 43 -2.07 -18.22 1.83
C ARG A 43 -0.95 -17.26 2.16
N LEU A 44 -1.25 -16.35 3.07
CA LEU A 44 -0.25 -15.49 3.69
C LEU A 44 0.28 -16.18 4.95
N PRO A 45 1.54 -15.94 5.35
CA PRO A 45 2.08 -16.51 6.58
C PRO A 45 1.22 -16.10 7.78
N PRO A 46 0.86 -17.03 8.67
CA PRO A 46 0.18 -16.67 9.92
C PRO A 46 1.07 -15.68 10.69
N GLU A 47 0.45 -14.69 11.32
CA GLU A 47 1.12 -13.62 12.08
C GLU A 47 1.90 -12.58 11.24
N SER A 48 1.82 -12.63 9.91
CA SER A 48 2.37 -11.56 9.07
C SER A 48 1.53 -10.29 9.17
N SER A 49 2.19 -9.13 9.17
CA SER A 49 1.54 -7.84 8.95
C SER A 49 0.98 -7.69 7.53
N VAL A 50 1.31 -8.59 6.60
CA VAL A 50 0.74 -8.60 5.24
C VAL A 50 -0.65 -9.23 5.28
N ILE A 51 -1.66 -8.48 4.84
CA ILE A 51 -3.05 -8.93 4.75
C ILE A 51 -3.55 -9.11 3.31
N GLY A 52 -2.73 -8.76 2.32
CA GLY A 52 -3.01 -8.99 0.91
C GLY A 52 -1.75 -8.90 0.05
N THR A 53 -1.64 -9.74 -0.97
CA THR A 53 -0.55 -9.67 -1.96
C THR A 53 -1.07 -10.01 -3.34
N PHE A 54 -0.64 -9.20 -4.32
CA PHE A 54 -1.01 -9.29 -5.72
C PHE A 54 0.23 -9.14 -6.57
N TYR A 55 0.36 -9.94 -7.62
CA TYR A 55 1.56 -9.93 -8.46
C TYR A 55 1.21 -10.26 -9.90
N ASN A 56 2.05 -9.82 -10.83
CA ASN A 56 2.00 -10.25 -12.22
C ASN A 56 2.54 -11.70 -12.34
N PRO A 57 1.72 -12.69 -12.75
CA PRO A 57 2.20 -14.07 -12.89
C PRO A 57 3.21 -14.25 -14.05
N GLU A 58 3.24 -13.34 -15.03
CA GLU A 58 4.18 -13.39 -16.16
C GLU A 58 5.59 -12.92 -15.75
N GLU A 59 5.69 -12.04 -14.75
CA GLU A 59 6.95 -11.51 -14.22
C GLU A 59 6.97 -11.55 -12.68
N PRO A 60 7.04 -12.75 -12.07
CA PRO A 60 6.97 -12.89 -10.62
C PRO A 60 8.09 -12.12 -9.90
N GLY A 61 7.72 -11.25 -8.97
CA GLY A 61 8.67 -10.50 -8.12
C GLY A 61 9.22 -9.21 -8.73
N VAL A 62 8.87 -8.87 -9.97
CA VAL A 62 9.19 -7.57 -10.58
C VAL A 62 8.15 -6.54 -10.17
N GLU A 63 6.87 -6.88 -10.36
CA GLU A 63 5.73 -6.04 -10.00
C GLU A 63 4.86 -6.75 -8.96
N THR A 64 4.84 -6.16 -7.76
CA THR A 64 4.03 -6.65 -6.64
C THR A 64 3.29 -5.50 -5.98
N LEU A 65 2.07 -5.76 -5.57
CA LEU A 65 1.28 -4.93 -4.68
C LEU A 65 1.03 -5.71 -3.39
N ALA A 66 1.41 -5.13 -2.27
CA ALA A 66 1.16 -5.70 -0.96
C ALA A 66 0.36 -4.73 -0.09
N VAL A 67 -0.53 -5.28 0.73
CA VAL A 67 -1.31 -4.54 1.72
C VAL A 67 -0.86 -4.97 3.09
N TYR A 68 -0.44 -4.00 3.89
CA TYR A 68 0.05 -4.20 5.25
C TYR A 68 -0.95 -3.65 6.27
N ARG A 69 -1.08 -4.34 7.39
CA ARG A 69 -1.82 -3.90 8.57
C ARG A 69 -0.89 -3.99 9.77
N ALA A 70 -0.83 -2.90 10.53
CA ALA A 70 -0.09 -2.81 11.78
C ALA A 70 -0.91 -2.00 12.79
N PRO A 71 -0.75 -2.27 14.10
CA PRO A 71 -1.31 -1.40 15.12
C PRO A 71 -0.72 0.00 15.01
N ALA A 72 -1.55 1.02 15.25
CA ALA A 72 -1.07 2.40 15.30
C ALA A 72 -0.12 2.60 16.50
N PRO A 73 0.91 3.46 16.38
CA PRO A 73 1.73 3.84 17.52
C PRO A 73 0.89 4.47 18.65
N PRO A 74 1.31 4.39 19.92
CA PRO A 74 0.61 5.04 21.02
C PRO A 74 0.43 6.54 20.78
N GLY A 75 -0.80 7.04 20.96
CA GLY A 75 -1.16 8.44 20.74
C GLY A 75 -1.45 8.82 19.29
N VAL A 76 -1.48 7.85 18.36
CA VAL A 76 -1.91 8.04 16.97
C VAL A 76 -3.30 7.43 16.77
N GLU A 77 -4.28 8.30 16.64
CA GLU A 77 -5.69 7.98 16.34
C GLU A 77 -6.03 8.28 14.87
N GLU A 78 -5.36 9.27 14.28
CA GLU A 78 -5.58 9.74 12.90
C GLU A 78 -4.29 9.76 12.09
N THR A 79 -4.41 9.55 10.76
CA THR A 79 -3.27 9.57 9.82
C THR A 79 -2.38 10.81 9.97
N GLN A 80 -2.99 11.97 10.25
CA GLN A 80 -2.29 13.26 10.32
C GLN A 80 -1.30 13.33 11.49
N GLN A 81 -1.52 12.53 12.53
CA GLN A 81 -0.65 12.45 13.71
C GLN A 81 0.61 11.62 13.48
N LEU A 82 0.73 10.91 12.35
CA LEU A 82 1.95 10.22 11.94
C LEU A 82 3.05 11.19 11.47
N GLY A 83 2.71 12.46 11.23
CA GLY A 83 3.61 13.47 10.65
C GLY A 83 3.24 13.80 9.21
N THR A 84 4.10 14.56 8.54
CA THR A 84 3.84 14.93 7.14
C THR A 84 4.08 13.74 6.21
N ALA A 85 3.49 13.76 5.01
CA ALA A 85 3.77 12.75 3.99
C ALA A 85 5.28 12.61 3.71
N ARG A 86 6.03 13.72 3.79
CA ARG A 86 7.48 13.72 3.57
C ARG A 86 8.23 13.04 4.71
N ASP A 87 7.83 13.25 5.97
CA ASP A 87 8.45 12.61 7.13
C ASP A 87 8.26 11.10 7.08
N VAL A 88 7.03 10.66 6.78
CA VAL A 88 6.70 9.24 6.63
C VAL A 88 7.44 8.63 5.44
N ALA A 89 7.47 9.30 4.28
CA ALA A 89 8.21 8.84 3.12
C ALA A 89 9.72 8.76 3.36
N ALA A 90 10.29 9.70 4.13
CA ALA A 90 11.70 9.68 4.49
C ALA A 90 12.01 8.52 5.45
N GLY A 91 11.14 8.27 6.43
CA GLY A 91 11.22 7.10 7.30
C GLY A 91 11.15 5.78 6.51
N LEU A 92 10.24 5.68 5.53
CA LEU A 92 10.15 4.53 4.63
C LEU A 92 11.42 4.34 3.81
N ALA A 93 11.96 5.40 3.20
CA ALA A 93 13.20 5.35 2.44
C ALA A 93 14.38 4.89 3.32
N ALA A 94 14.45 5.34 4.58
CA ALA A 94 15.50 4.98 5.51
C ALA A 94 15.51 3.49 5.93
N ILE A 95 14.45 2.72 5.64
CA ILE A 95 14.43 1.26 5.90
C ILE A 95 15.50 0.52 5.08
N ALA A 96 15.88 1.07 3.92
CA ALA A 96 16.94 0.51 3.08
C ALA A 96 18.16 1.43 3.01
N PRO A 97 19.40 0.90 3.00
CA PRO A 97 20.62 1.69 2.86
C PRO A 97 20.66 2.60 1.63
N ASN A 98 19.92 2.24 0.56
CA ASN A 98 19.86 2.96 -0.71
C ASN A 98 18.43 3.41 -1.04
N GLY A 99 17.59 3.67 -0.03
CA GLY A 99 16.24 4.17 -0.25
C GLY A 99 16.25 5.65 -0.64
N LEU A 100 15.55 5.99 -1.72
CA LEU A 100 15.40 7.34 -2.23
C LEU A 100 13.93 7.75 -2.19
N LEU A 101 13.63 8.83 -1.47
CA LEU A 101 12.33 9.50 -1.57
C LEU A 101 12.26 10.20 -2.93
N ILE A 102 11.29 9.81 -3.76
CA ILE A 102 11.04 10.42 -5.07
C ILE A 102 9.97 11.52 -4.94
N ASP A 103 8.84 11.19 -4.32
CA ASP A 103 7.72 12.12 -4.11
C ASP A 103 6.91 11.74 -2.86
N ALA A 104 6.23 12.72 -2.28
CA ALA A 104 5.33 12.50 -1.15
C ALA A 104 4.23 13.56 -1.11
N LYS A 105 2.98 13.12 -0.90
CA LYS A 105 1.83 14.02 -0.78
C LYS A 105 0.76 13.47 0.15
N SER A 106 -0.03 14.37 0.71
CA SER A 106 -1.26 14.03 1.43
C SER A 106 -2.44 14.09 0.47
N LEU A 107 -3.43 13.22 0.67
CA LEU A 107 -4.67 13.18 -0.08
C LEU A 107 -5.83 13.00 0.88
N GLU A 108 -6.96 13.65 0.61
CA GLU A 108 -8.22 13.35 1.26
C GLU A 108 -9.17 12.68 0.27
N HIS A 109 -9.79 11.59 0.70
CA HIS A 109 -10.74 10.84 -0.10
C HIS A 109 -11.71 10.08 0.80
N GLY A 110 -13.01 10.08 0.49
CA GLY A 110 -14.00 9.36 1.32
C GLY A 110 -14.05 9.83 2.79
N GLY A 111 -13.72 11.10 3.07
CA GLY A 111 -13.64 11.62 4.44
C GLY A 111 -12.44 11.11 5.24
N ARG A 112 -11.46 10.46 4.60
CA ARG A 112 -10.23 9.97 5.24
C ARG A 112 -9.00 10.65 4.66
N SER A 113 -8.00 10.85 5.51
CA SER A 113 -6.69 11.35 5.11
C SER A 113 -5.73 10.20 4.82
N TYR A 114 -5.03 10.31 3.69
CA TYR A 114 -4.03 9.37 3.21
C TYR A 114 -2.69 10.07 3.04
N LEU A 115 -1.61 9.38 3.38
CA LEU A 115 -0.26 9.76 2.99
C LEU A 115 0.18 8.86 1.84
N LEU A 116 0.57 9.48 0.73
CA LEU A 116 1.15 8.80 -0.42
C LEU A 116 2.65 9.07 -0.43
N ALA A 117 3.43 8.00 -0.38
CA ALA A 117 4.87 8.03 -0.51
C ALA A 117 5.31 7.26 -1.76
N HIS A 118 6.15 7.88 -2.58
CA HIS A 118 6.83 7.24 -3.69
C HIS A 118 8.31 7.13 -3.34
N VAL A 119 8.73 5.90 -3.08
CA VAL A 119 10.10 5.58 -2.65
C VAL A 119 10.69 4.55 -3.59
N GLN A 120 11.94 4.75 -3.97
CA GLN A 120 12.76 3.76 -4.67
C GLN A 120 13.70 3.09 -3.68
N PHE A 121 13.74 1.76 -3.69
CA PHE A 121 14.68 0.98 -2.90
C PHE A 121 15.77 0.40 -3.81
N GLY A 122 17.04 0.60 -3.46
CA GLY A 122 18.16 -0.06 -4.14
C GLY A 122 18.62 -1.34 -3.44
N GLY A 123 19.18 -2.28 -4.21
CA GLY A 123 19.84 -3.49 -3.71
C GLY A 123 18.88 -4.60 -3.24
N ASN A 124 19.39 -5.58 -2.49
CA ASN A 124 18.66 -6.79 -2.10
C ASN A 124 17.41 -6.53 -1.22
N ILE A 125 17.29 -5.33 -0.63
CA ILE A 125 16.13 -4.93 0.17
C ILE A 125 14.89 -4.61 -0.69
N ALA A 126 15.10 -4.28 -1.98
CA ALA A 126 14.00 -4.16 -2.95
C ALA A 126 13.16 -5.46 -3.03
N GLY A 127 13.81 -6.62 -2.86
CA GLY A 127 13.15 -7.93 -2.79
C GLY A 127 12.26 -8.13 -1.56
N MET A 128 12.51 -7.46 -0.43
CA MET A 128 11.66 -7.57 0.78
C MET A 128 10.30 -6.87 0.63
N PHE A 129 10.22 -5.89 -0.27
CA PHE A 129 8.97 -5.23 -0.66
C PHE A 129 8.38 -5.78 -1.96
N GLY A 130 8.97 -6.85 -2.51
CA GLY A 130 8.52 -7.51 -3.75
C GLY A 130 8.62 -6.65 -5.02
N CYS A 131 9.44 -5.60 -5.04
CA CYS A 131 9.49 -4.69 -6.18
C CYS A 131 10.91 -4.23 -6.47
N GLY A 132 11.31 -4.29 -7.74
CA GLY A 132 12.66 -3.94 -8.19
C GLY A 132 12.98 -2.45 -8.29
N VAL A 133 12.01 -1.53 -8.31
CA VAL A 133 12.36 -0.12 -8.66
C VAL A 133 11.49 0.96 -8.02
N CYS A 134 10.26 0.69 -7.55
CA CYS A 134 9.36 1.75 -7.06
C CYS A 134 8.22 1.20 -6.19
N VAL A 135 8.03 1.74 -4.99
CA VAL A 135 6.91 1.40 -4.10
C VAL A 135 6.05 2.64 -3.86
N CYS A 136 4.75 2.55 -4.19
CA CYS A 136 3.75 3.52 -3.74
C CYS A 136 3.11 2.98 -2.45
N VAL A 137 3.28 3.68 -1.34
CA VAL A 137 2.63 3.31 -0.06
C VAL A 137 1.47 4.26 0.21
N CYS A 138 0.30 3.71 0.54
CA CYS A 138 -0.83 4.46 1.08
C CYS A 138 -0.95 4.13 2.57
N VAL A 139 -0.78 5.12 3.43
CA VAL A 139 -0.96 4.96 4.88
C VAL A 139 -2.28 5.60 5.31
N CYS A 140 -3.09 4.84 6.02
CA CYS A 140 -4.31 5.30 6.68
C CYS A 140 -4.24 4.92 8.16
N GLY A 141 -4.13 5.90 9.04
CA GLY A 141 -4.35 5.76 10.47
C GLY A 141 -5.83 6.04 10.74
N ALA A 142 -6.59 5.00 11.04
CA ALA A 142 -7.87 5.15 11.71
C ALA A 142 -7.90 4.11 12.84
N GLY A 143 -8.10 4.60 14.06
CA GLY A 143 -8.25 3.79 15.26
C GLY A 143 -9.27 2.67 15.05
N TRP A 144 -8.87 1.48 15.50
CA TRP A 144 -9.75 0.36 15.79
C TRP A 144 -9.72 0.15 17.30
#